data_AF-A0A0M3J9G5-F1
#
_entry.id   AF-A0A0M3J9G5-F1
#
_cell.length_a   1.000
_cell.length_b   1.000
_cell.length_c   1.000
_cell.angle_alpha   90.00
_cell.angle_beta   90.00
_cell.angle_gamma   90.00
#
_symmetry.space_group_name_H-M   'P 1'
#
loop_
_entity.id
_entity.type
_entity.pdbx_description
1 polymer ?
#
loop_
_entity_poly.entity_id
_entity_poly.type
_entity_poly.pdbx_seq_one_letter_code
_entity_poly.pdbx_strand_id
1 'polypeptide(L)'
;MLISIVVMYTVCWTPSIVDEFLTSFGYICRPSNTPTLKYMRMGFHALAYCQSCINPICYAFISQNFRTTFRSAYSRMRLKGQVRFVRYGVNTLLVKVAGRVLSLQNLSIGVAWRGYKF
;
A
#
# COMPACT_ATOMS: atom_id res chain seq x y z
N MET A 1 19.79 11.72 -0.09
CA MET A 1 18.58 11.38 -0.90
C MET A 1 18.95 11.19 -2.36
N LEU A 2 19.34 12.26 -3.07
CA LEU A 2 19.69 12.19 -4.50
C LEU A 2 20.90 11.30 -4.80
N ILE A 3 21.98 11.40 -4.02
CA ILE A 3 23.21 10.60 -4.23
C ILE A 3 22.91 9.10 -4.21
N SER A 4 22.04 8.63 -3.31
CA SER A 4 21.71 7.20 -3.23
C SER A 4 20.86 6.72 -4.40
N ILE A 5 19.99 7.58 -4.94
CA ILE A 5 19.20 7.28 -6.14
C ILE A 5 20.13 7.20 -7.34
N VAL A 6 21.05 8.17 -7.47
CA VAL A 6 22.07 8.19 -8.52
C VAL A 6 22.94 6.93 -8.44
N VAL A 7 23.41 6.53 -7.26
CA VAL A 7 24.23 5.32 -7.08
C VAL A 7 23.47 4.04 -7.47
N MET A 8 22.21 3.87 -7.04
CA MET A 8 21.42 2.70 -7.45
C MET A 8 21.15 2.69 -8.95
N TYR A 9 20.84 3.85 -9.52
CA TYR A 9 20.62 4.01 -10.95
C TYR A 9 21.88 3.67 -11.75
N THR A 10 23.04 4.18 -11.36
CA THR A 10 24.31 3.87 -12.00
C THR A 10 24.66 2.39 -11.86
N VAL A 11 24.53 1.80 -10.66
CA VAL A 11 24.86 0.36 -10.46
C VAL A 11 23.93 -0.55 -11.26
N CYS A 12 22.66 -0.17 -11.43
CA CYS A 12 21.68 -0.94 -12.20
C CYS A 12 21.89 -0.80 -13.72
N TRP A 13 22.33 0.36 -14.18
CA TRP A 13 22.36 0.70 -15.60
C TRP A 13 23.73 0.51 -16.26
N THR A 14 24.83 0.72 -15.52
CA THR A 14 26.20 0.42 -15.97
C THR A 14 26.34 -0.97 -16.57
N PRO A 15 25.88 -2.07 -15.94
CA PRO A 15 26.06 -3.41 -16.50
C PRO A 15 25.29 -3.63 -17.82
N SER A 16 24.10 -3.05 -17.97
CA SER A 16 23.33 -3.11 -19.23
C SER A 16 24.01 -2.32 -20.35
N ILE A 17 24.56 -1.14 -20.05
CA ILE A 17 25.29 -0.32 -21.03
C ILE A 17 26.58 -1.03 -21.47
N VAL A 18 27.30 -1.65 -20.53
CA VAL A 18 28.53 -2.39 -20.81
C VAL A 18 28.27 -3.60 -21.73
N ASP A 19 27.19 -4.36 -21.51
CA ASP A 19 26.83 -5.49 -22.38
C ASP A 19 26.49 -5.07 -23.82
N GLU A 20 25.72 -4.00 -23.99
CA GLU A 20 25.38 -3.45 -25.30
C GLU A 20 26.63 -2.92 -26.02
N PHE A 21 27.54 -2.28 -25.27
CA PHE A 21 28.82 -1.79 -25.79
C PHE A 21 29.70 -2.97 -26.25
N LEU A 22 29.92 -3.98 -25.40
CA LEU A 22 30.73 -5.15 -25.76
C LEU A 22 30.15 -5.93 -26.96
N THR A 23 28.82 -5.97 -27.08
CA THR A 23 28.13 -6.54 -28.24
C THR A 23 28.37 -5.71 -29.50
N SER A 24 28.33 -4.38 -29.41
CA SER A 24 28.56 -3.45 -30.53
C SER A 24 30.00 -3.49 -31.05
N PHE A 25 31.00 -3.62 -30.18
CA PHE A 25 32.41 -3.76 -30.57
C PHE A 25 32.77 -5.16 -31.11
N GLY A 26 31.81 -6.10 -31.17
CA GLY A 26 32.04 -7.44 -31.71
C GLY A 26 32.87 -8.36 -30.81
N TYR A 27 33.17 -7.96 -29.57
CA TYR A 27 33.87 -8.80 -28.58
C TYR A 27 33.00 -9.98 -28.11
N ILE A 28 31.67 -9.81 -28.10
CA ILE A 28 30.71 -10.85 -27.74
C ILE A 28 29.89 -11.22 -28.98
N CYS A 29 30.28 -12.30 -29.66
CA CYS A 29 29.46 -12.88 -30.73
C CYS A 29 28.17 -13.48 -30.14
N ARG A 30 27.01 -13.08 -30.68
CA ARG A 30 25.68 -13.54 -30.22
C ARG A 30 25.50 -15.06 -30.06
N PRO A 31 26.16 -15.96 -30.83
CA PRO A 31 26.00 -17.41 -30.67
C PRO A 31 27.13 -18.09 -29.87
N SER A 32 27.98 -17.35 -29.14
CA SER A 32 29.02 -17.98 -28.31
C SER A 32 28.38 -18.77 -27.15
N ASN A 33 28.39 -20.11 -27.29
CA ASN A 33 27.79 -21.08 -26.36
C ASN A 33 28.63 -21.31 -25.08
N THR A 34 29.41 -20.32 -24.63
CA THR A 34 30.15 -20.45 -23.38
C THR A 34 29.20 -20.30 -22.19
N PRO A 35 29.20 -21.24 -21.22
CA PRO A 35 28.27 -21.20 -20.08
C PRO A 35 28.34 -19.90 -19.28
N THR A 36 29.52 -19.30 -19.16
CA THR A 36 29.76 -18.02 -18.46
C THR A 36 28.99 -16.85 -19.08
N LEU A 37 28.93 -16.77 -20.41
CA LEU A 37 28.20 -15.71 -21.12
C LEU A 37 26.69 -15.83 -20.95
N LYS A 38 26.19 -17.07 -20.80
CA LYS A 38 24.76 -17.33 -20.54
C LYS A 38 24.33 -16.79 -19.17
N TYR A 39 25.13 -17.02 -18.13
CA TYR A 39 24.86 -16.48 -16.79
C TYR A 39 24.96 -14.96 -16.76
N MET A 40 25.94 -14.37 -17.45
CA MET A 40 26.06 -12.91 -17.56
C MET A 40 24.84 -12.27 -18.23
N ARG A 41 24.39 -12.79 -19.38
CA ARG A 41 23.16 -12.31 -20.05
C ARG A 41 21.93 -12.40 -19.16
N MET A 42 21.76 -13.51 -18.45
CA MET A 42 20.64 -13.68 -17.52
C MET A 42 20.70 -12.65 -16.37
N GLY A 43 21.91 -12.38 -15.88
CA GLY A 43 22.17 -11.31 -14.91
C GLY A 43 21.82 -9.93 -15.46
N PHE A 44 22.26 -9.59 -16.68
CA PHE A 44 21.96 -8.30 -17.31
C PHE A 44 20.48 -8.09 -17.56
N HIS A 45 19.75 -9.13 -17.97
CA HIS A 45 18.30 -9.07 -18.07
C HIS A 45 17.65 -8.88 -16.69
N ALA A 46 18.12 -9.57 -15.65
CA ALA A 46 17.61 -9.38 -14.30
C ALA A 46 17.83 -7.93 -13.80
N LEU A 47 19.01 -7.36 -14.07
CA LEU A 47 19.34 -5.96 -13.76
C LEU A 47 18.44 -4.98 -14.52
N ALA A 48 18.15 -5.21 -15.80
CA ALA A 48 17.22 -4.38 -16.57
C ALA A 48 15.80 -4.37 -15.95
N TYR A 49 15.33 -5.49 -15.42
CA TYR A 49 14.04 -5.54 -14.70
C TYR A 49 14.10 -4.87 -13.32
N CYS A 50 15.25 -4.92 -12.64
CA CYS A 50 15.44 -4.21 -11.37
C CYS A 50 15.30 -2.69 -11.50
N GLN A 51 15.49 -2.11 -12.69
CA GLN A 51 15.31 -0.68 -12.96
C GLN A 51 13.93 -0.15 -12.55
N SER A 52 12.90 -0.98 -12.71
CA SER A 52 11.51 -0.65 -12.34
C SER A 52 11.28 -0.74 -10.82
N CYS A 53 11.97 -1.67 -10.16
CA CYS A 53 11.88 -1.93 -8.71
C CYS A 53 12.63 -0.88 -7.88
N ILE A 54 13.62 -0.20 -8.47
CA ILE A 54 14.37 0.88 -7.82
C ILE A 54 13.44 2.02 -7.41
N ASN A 55 12.34 2.26 -8.15
CA ASN A 55 11.39 3.32 -7.82
C ASN A 55 10.77 3.12 -6.42
N PRO A 56 9.99 2.07 -6.12
CA PRO A 56 9.42 1.87 -4.79
C PRO A 56 10.48 1.69 -3.69
N ILE A 57 11.64 1.07 -3.99
CA ILE A 57 12.71 0.88 -3.00
C ILE A 57 13.37 2.22 -2.64
N CYS A 58 13.67 3.06 -3.62
CA CYS A 58 14.20 4.40 -3.36
C CYS A 58 13.23 5.25 -2.54
N TYR A 59 11.94 5.27 -2.90
CA TYR A 59 10.97 6.07 -2.15
C TYR A 59 10.73 5.53 -0.72
N ALA A 60 10.71 4.20 -0.54
CA ALA A 60 10.41 3.57 0.76
C ALA A 60 11.57 3.59 1.78
N PHE A 61 12.82 3.51 1.32
CA PHE A 61 13.98 3.38 2.20
C PHE A 61 14.73 4.69 2.44
N ILE A 62 14.83 5.56 1.43
CA ILE A 62 15.69 6.76 1.49
C ILE A 62 14.94 7.93 2.13
N SER A 63 13.69 8.19 1.76
CA SER A 63 12.99 9.38 2.26
C SER A 63 12.46 9.15 3.68
N GLN A 64 13.14 9.72 4.69
CA GLN A 64 12.60 9.84 6.05
C GLN A 64 11.23 10.53 6.03
N ASN A 65 11.05 11.52 5.15
CA ASN A 65 9.78 12.21 4.92
C ASN A 65 8.70 11.27 4.36
N PHE A 66 9.06 10.30 3.52
CA PHE A 66 8.12 9.30 3.00
C PHE A 66 7.75 8.30 4.07
N ARG A 67 8.70 7.86 4.91
CA ARG A 67 8.42 6.98 6.05
C ARG A 67 7.50 7.65 7.07
N THR A 68 7.73 8.92 7.43
CA THR A 68 6.83 9.65 8.33
C THR A 68 5.47 9.88 7.68
N THR A 69 5.41 10.28 6.41
CA THR A 69 4.12 10.49 5.70
C THR A 69 3.35 9.18 5.55
N PHE A 70 4.02 8.07 5.25
CA PHE A 70 3.43 6.73 5.16
C PHE A 70 2.93 6.24 6.52
N ARG A 71 3.71 6.44 7.60
CA ARG A 71 3.27 6.11 8.96
C ARG A 71 2.05 6.95 9.36
N SER A 72 2.06 8.25 9.07
CA SER A 72 0.91 9.13 9.31
C SER A 72 -0.29 8.75 8.46
N ALA A 73 -0.11 8.39 7.19
CA ALA A 73 -1.18 7.91 6.32
C ALA A 73 -1.76 6.58 6.83
N TYR A 74 -0.90 5.65 7.24
CA TYR A 74 -1.30 4.37 7.82
C TYR A 74 -2.06 4.53 9.13
N SER A 75 -1.58 5.37 10.05
CA SER A 75 -2.29 5.71 11.28
C SER A 75 -3.63 6.38 11.00
N ARG A 76 -3.69 7.30 10.02
CA ARG A 76 -4.96 7.92 9.59
C ARG A 76 -5.94 6.90 8.99
N MET A 77 -5.46 5.92 8.22
CA MET A 77 -6.31 4.85 7.69
C MET A 77 -6.86 3.95 8.81
N ARG A 78 -6.02 3.57 9.79
CA ARG A 78 -6.42 2.82 10.99
C ARG A 78 -7.47 3.57 11.80
N LEU A 79 -7.23 4.86 12.07
CA LEU A 79 -8.18 5.71 12.80
C LEU A 79 -9.49 5.92 12.04
N LYS A 80 -9.46 6.12 10.70
CA LYS A 80 -10.68 6.18 9.87
C LYS A 80 -11.48 4.87 9.91
N GLY A 81 -10.82 3.72 10.03
CA GLY A 81 -11.48 2.42 10.22
C GLY A 81 -12.18 2.34 11.58
N GLN A 82 -11.47 2.69 12.65
CA GLN A 82 -11.99 2.67 14.02
C GLN A 82 -13.13 3.68 14.24
N VAL A 83 -12.99 4.92 13.76
CA VAL A 83 -14.03 5.95 13.89
C VAL A 83 -15.29 5.57 13.12
N ARG A 84 -15.16 4.96 11.92
CA ARG A 84 -16.32 4.41 11.21
C ARG A 84 -16.99 3.33 12.04
N PHE A 85 -16.23 2.36 12.54
CA PHE A 85 -16.76 1.26 13.35
C PHE A 85 -17.52 1.76 14.60
N VAL A 86 -16.93 2.70 15.36
CA VAL A 86 -17.56 3.31 16.53
C VAL A 86 -18.82 4.08 16.13
N ARG A 87 -18.79 4.83 15.02
CA ARG A 87 -19.96 5.58 14.55
C ARG A 87 -21.10 4.66 14.13
N TYR A 88 -20.83 3.52 13.49
CA TYR A 88 -21.85 2.51 13.22
C TYR A 88 -22.42 1.95 14.54
N GLY A 89 -21.56 1.58 15.50
CA GLY A 89 -22.00 1.06 16.80
C GLY A 89 -22.90 2.04 17.58
N VAL A 90 -22.54 3.32 17.63
CA VAL A 90 -23.32 4.36 18.32
C VAL A 90 -24.66 4.61 17.62
N ASN A 91 -24.69 4.67 16.29
CA ASN A 91 -25.96 4.82 15.55
C ASN A 91 -26.89 3.63 15.79
N THR A 92 -26.37 2.39 15.81
CA THR A 92 -27.16 1.20 16.13
C THR A 92 -27.70 1.21 17.55
N LEU A 93 -26.92 1.67 18.54
CA LEU A 93 -27.38 1.81 19.92
C LEU A 93 -28.43 2.91 20.08
N LEU A 94 -28.25 4.07 19.45
CA LEU A 94 -29.23 5.15 19.47
C LEU A 94 -30.57 4.72 18.89
N VAL A 95 -30.58 4.00 17.77
CA VAL A 95 -31.81 3.46 17.18
C VAL A 95 -32.48 2.45 18.13
N LYS A 96 -31.71 1.59 18.80
CA LYS A 96 -32.24 0.65 19.80
C LYS A 96 -32.82 1.35 21.03
N VAL A 97 -32.15 2.39 21.53
CA VAL A 97 -32.62 3.16 22.69
C VAL A 97 -33.88 3.95 22.35
N ALA A 98 -33.90 4.65 21.20
CA ALA A 98 -35.06 5.38 20.73
C ALA A 98 -36.28 4.45 20.53
N GLY A 99 -36.06 3.25 19.97
CA GLY A 99 -37.11 2.24 19.85
C GLY A 99 -37.67 1.76 21.20
N ARG A 100 -36.82 1.58 22.22
CA ARG A 100 -37.29 1.23 23.57
C ARG A 100 -38.06 2.36 24.24
N VAL A 101 -37.62 3.61 24.09
CA VAL A 101 -38.32 4.79 24.63
C VAL A 101 -39.72 4.92 24.01
N LEU A 102 -39.82 4.77 22.69
CA LEU A 102 -41.12 4.78 21.99
C LEU A 102 -42.01 3.61 22.43
N SER A 103 -41.45 2.41 22.65
CA SER A 103 -42.21 1.27 23.17
C SER A 103 -42.72 1.51 24.60
N LEU A 104 -41.92 2.13 25.48
CA LEU A 104 -42.33 2.45 26.84
C LEU A 104 -43.38 3.56 26.90
N GLN A 105 -43.28 4.58 26.02
CA GLN A 105 -44.33 5.60 25.88
C GLN A 105 -45.64 4.98 25.40
N ASN A 106 -45.60 4.12 24.37
CA ASN A 106 -46.80 3.43 23.89
C ASN A 106 -47.40 2.48 24.94
N LEU A 107 -46.57 1.84 25.77
CA LEU A 107 -47.04 1.00 26.88
C LEU A 107 -47.68 1.84 28.00
N SER A 108 -47.08 2.97 28.36
CA SER A 108 -47.63 3.89 29.37
C SER A 108 -48.98 4.49 28.91
N ILE A 109 -49.09 4.86 27.64
CA ILE A 109 -50.35 5.29 27.03
C ILE A 109 -51.36 4.12 27.02
N GLY A 110 -50.97 2.92 26.59
CA GLY A 110 -51.86 1.75 26.56
C GLY A 110 -52.33 1.25 27.93
N VAL A 111 -51.61 1.55 29.02
CA VAL A 111 -52.04 1.28 30.40
C VAL A 111 -52.97 2.39 30.90
N ALA A 112 -52.71 3.66 30.56
CA ALA A 112 -53.59 4.78 30.88
C ALA A 112 -54.99 4.63 30.25
N TRP A 113 -55.08 4.13 29.01
CA TRP A 113 -56.35 3.88 28.33
C TRP A 113 -57.14 2.67 28.88
N ARG A 114 -56.50 1.77 29.63
CA ARG A 114 -57.17 0.60 30.22
C ARG A 114 -57.98 0.92 31.49
N GLY A 115 -57.73 2.08 32.10
CA GLY A 115 -58.49 2.60 33.26
C GLY A 115 -59.72 3.45 32.89
N TYR A 116 -59.91 3.79 31.61
CA TYR A 116 -61.04 4.58 31.09
C TYR A 116 -62.00 3.75 30.24
N LYS A 117 -62.14 2.45 30.52
CA LYS A 117 -63.24 1.64 29.99
C LYS A 117 -64.38 1.63 31.00
N PHE A 118 -65.28 2.60 30.85
CA PHE A 118 -66.69 2.43 31.20
C PHE A 118 -67.38 1.56 30.15
#